data_AF-A0A7C6D0K7-F1
#
_entry.id   AF-A0A7C6D0K7-F1
#
_cell.length_a   1.000
_cell.length_b   1.000
_cell.length_c   1.000
_cell.angle_alpha   90.00
_cell.angle_beta   90.00
_cell.angle_gamma   90.00
#
_symmetry.space_group_name_H-M   'P 1'
#
loop_
_entity.id
_entity.type
_entity.pdbx_description
1 polymer ?
#
loop_
_entity_poly.entity_id
_entity_poly.type
_entity_poly.pdbx_seq_one_letter_code
_entity_poly.pdbx_strand_id
1 'polypeptide(L)'
;FTDRFLDENGEEPRDVLRDFLEFIGGGMLVGHNVVFDIRMLESACSRNGIAFMRDSYIDTLSLARRFMETNSYKLGDLAERLSLSQKPTHRAMDDVATTWELLKYLVPRIERGAAERRRTVQAAAHVFRPLAEQIDKWRSLMAQLRPYQLLDLVLEESGLFHHYRRDEKRLRNIDELRNTAREIDDRKMPPLQALEAFVGFAALVRNIDRIDRKDRVAVITIHQAKGLEFDVVFMPGLVHYEFPNYGAMLEGRIDEEWRIFYVGLTRAKQKLYISWHEMASPQKRREPSQFLRLLPRDIVVRSG
;
A
#
# COMPACT_ATOMS: atom_id res chain seq x y z
N PHE A 1 -14.76 14.18 -23.52
CA PHE A 1 -15.92 14.39 -24.42
C PHE A 1 -17.15 13.75 -23.79
N THR A 2 -18.35 14.15 -24.16
CA THR A 2 -19.58 13.51 -23.67
C THR A 2 -19.82 12.19 -24.42
N ASP A 3 -20.46 11.21 -23.78
CA ASP A 3 -20.79 9.92 -24.41
C ASP A 3 -21.58 10.12 -25.71
N ARG A 4 -22.53 11.06 -25.70
CA ARG A 4 -23.29 11.47 -26.88
C ARG A 4 -22.43 11.98 -28.04
N PHE A 5 -21.35 12.72 -27.76
CA PHE A 5 -20.45 13.20 -28.81
C PHE A 5 -19.67 12.04 -29.45
N LEU A 6 -19.27 11.06 -28.64
CA LEU A 6 -18.59 9.86 -29.10
C LEU A 6 -19.54 8.93 -29.86
N ASP A 7 -20.82 8.86 -29.49
CA ASP A 7 -21.81 8.10 -30.28
C ASP A 7 -22.05 8.75 -31.67
N GLU A 8 -22.00 10.08 -31.75
CA GLU A 8 -22.26 10.81 -33.00
C GLU A 8 -21.01 10.97 -33.90
N ASN A 9 -19.80 11.00 -33.32
CA ASN A 9 -18.54 11.33 -34.04
C ASN A 9 -17.39 10.37 -33.75
N GLY A 10 -17.60 9.36 -32.90
CA GLY A 10 -16.57 8.40 -32.54
C GLY A 10 -16.34 7.38 -33.65
N GLU A 11 -15.09 6.98 -33.79
CA GLU A 11 -14.68 5.88 -34.66
C GLU A 11 -14.62 4.59 -33.84
N GLU A 12 -14.64 3.45 -34.54
CA GLU A 12 -14.51 2.14 -33.92
C GLU A 12 -13.20 2.07 -33.12
N PRO A 13 -13.24 1.72 -31.81
CA PRO A 13 -12.05 1.73 -30.97
C PRO A 13 -10.90 0.90 -31.52
N ARG A 14 -11.21 -0.19 -32.22
CA ARG A 14 -10.22 -1.06 -32.85
C ARG A 14 -9.45 -0.35 -33.96
N ASP A 15 -10.13 0.48 -34.76
CA ASP A 15 -9.52 1.18 -35.89
C ASP A 15 -8.67 2.36 -35.38
N VAL A 16 -9.20 3.15 -34.44
CA VAL A 16 -8.45 4.22 -33.76
C VAL A 16 -7.18 3.69 -33.08
N LEU A 17 -7.28 2.53 -32.41
CA LEU A 17 -6.11 1.92 -31.77
C LEU A 17 -5.09 1.46 -32.83
N ARG A 18 -5.51 0.90 -33.97
CA ARG A 18 -4.59 0.51 -35.04
C ARG A 18 -3.88 1.71 -35.64
N ASP A 19 -4.61 2.78 -35.93
CA ASP A 19 -4.05 4.01 -36.49
C ASP A 19 -3.06 4.66 -35.51
N PHE A 20 -3.40 4.66 -34.21
CA PHE A 20 -2.48 5.11 -33.17
C PHE A 20 -1.22 4.25 -33.10
N LEU A 21 -1.35 2.92 -33.16
CA LEU A 21 -0.21 2.00 -33.14
C LEU A 21 0.69 2.15 -34.37
N GLU A 22 0.10 2.41 -35.54
CA GLU A 22 0.83 2.73 -36.77
C GLU A 22 1.57 4.07 -36.63
N PHE A 23 0.88 5.09 -36.11
CA PHE A 23 1.46 6.41 -35.86
C PHE A 23 2.68 6.38 -34.92
N ILE A 24 2.58 5.67 -33.79
CA ILE A 24 3.72 5.56 -32.86
C ILE A 24 4.82 4.63 -33.39
N GLY A 25 4.47 3.67 -34.26
CA GLY A 25 5.37 2.70 -34.87
C GLY A 25 6.39 2.11 -33.87
N GLY A 26 7.67 2.16 -34.24
CA GLY A 26 8.80 1.79 -33.37
C GLY A 26 9.38 2.94 -32.52
N GLY A 27 8.73 4.11 -32.50
CA GLY A 27 9.24 5.31 -31.83
C GLY A 27 9.35 5.17 -30.31
N MET A 28 10.34 5.81 -29.70
CA MET A 28 10.46 5.86 -28.24
C MET A 28 9.29 6.67 -27.66
N LEU A 29 8.44 6.04 -26.84
CA LEU A 29 7.40 6.76 -26.13
C LEU A 29 8.01 7.53 -24.96
N VAL A 30 7.69 8.82 -24.88
CA VAL A 30 8.15 9.71 -23.83
C VAL A 30 6.93 10.33 -23.18
N GLY A 31 6.86 10.30 -21.86
CA GLY A 31 5.79 10.97 -21.13
C GLY A 31 6.19 11.30 -19.70
N HIS A 32 5.26 11.89 -18.97
CA HIS A 32 5.39 12.13 -17.54
C HIS A 32 4.40 11.22 -16.81
N ASN A 33 4.90 10.23 -16.06
CA ASN A 33 4.10 9.11 -15.54
C ASN A 33 3.52 8.19 -16.64
N VAL A 34 4.23 8.06 -17.77
CA VAL A 34 3.77 7.35 -18.98
C VAL A 34 3.40 5.87 -18.76
N VAL A 35 3.92 5.27 -17.68
CA VAL A 35 3.58 3.89 -17.27
C VAL A 35 2.06 3.72 -17.13
N PHE A 36 1.38 4.74 -16.62
CA PHE A 36 -0.07 4.71 -16.47
C PHE A 36 -0.77 4.63 -17.84
N ASP A 37 -0.39 5.49 -18.77
CA ASP A 37 -0.95 5.55 -20.12
C ASP A 37 -0.69 4.27 -20.91
N ILE A 38 0.52 3.71 -20.83
CA ILE A 38 0.88 2.44 -21.48
C ILE A 38 -0.01 1.31 -20.98
N ARG A 39 -0.25 1.19 -19.67
CA ARG A 39 -1.14 0.16 -19.11
C ARG A 39 -2.58 0.34 -19.58
N MET A 40 -3.06 1.59 -19.68
CA MET A 40 -4.39 1.86 -20.24
C MET A 40 -4.48 1.44 -21.71
N LEU A 41 -3.45 1.73 -22.51
CA LEU A 41 -3.37 1.33 -23.92
C LEU A 41 -3.29 -0.20 -24.08
N GLU A 42 -2.46 -0.89 -23.30
CA GLU A 42 -2.38 -2.36 -23.28
C GLU A 42 -3.74 -2.98 -22.96
N SER A 43 -4.43 -2.44 -21.95
CA SER A 43 -5.77 -2.88 -21.55
C SER A 43 -6.80 -2.63 -22.67
N ALA A 44 -6.76 -1.47 -23.31
CA ALA A 44 -7.65 -1.12 -24.42
C ALA A 44 -7.39 -2.00 -25.66
N CYS A 45 -6.13 -2.26 -26.01
CA CYS A 45 -5.75 -3.15 -27.10
C CYS A 45 -6.21 -4.58 -26.84
N SER A 46 -5.98 -5.09 -25.63
CA SER A 46 -6.40 -6.43 -25.22
C SER A 46 -7.92 -6.62 -25.35
N ARG A 47 -8.73 -5.66 -24.88
CA ARG A 47 -10.20 -5.68 -25.05
C ARG A 47 -10.65 -5.68 -26.50
N ASN A 48 -9.85 -5.14 -27.42
CA ASN A 48 -10.16 -5.05 -28.85
C ASN A 48 -9.43 -6.11 -29.70
N GLY A 49 -8.82 -7.12 -29.06
CA GLY A 49 -8.11 -8.20 -29.74
C GLY A 49 -6.89 -7.74 -30.53
N ILE A 50 -6.24 -6.66 -30.08
CA ILE A 50 -5.02 -6.12 -30.67
C ILE A 50 -3.85 -6.49 -29.76
N ALA A 51 -2.81 -7.10 -30.33
CA ALA A 51 -1.58 -7.36 -29.60
C ALA A 51 -0.76 -6.06 -29.52
N PHE A 52 -0.57 -5.54 -28.31
CA PHE A 52 0.28 -4.39 -28.03
C PHE A 52 1.08 -4.64 -26.77
N MET A 53 2.39 -4.44 -26.86
CA MET A 53 3.33 -4.52 -25.74
C MET A 53 4.44 -3.50 -26.00
N ARG A 54 4.80 -2.73 -24.98
CA ARG A 54 5.89 -1.74 -25.10
C ARG A 54 6.87 -1.87 -23.94
N ASP A 55 8.00 -2.53 -24.22
CA ASP A 55 9.02 -2.80 -23.20
C ASP A 55 9.97 -1.62 -22.95
N SER A 56 9.92 -0.59 -23.80
CA SER A 56 10.85 0.54 -23.75
C SER A 56 10.13 1.88 -23.93
N TYR A 57 10.29 2.75 -22.94
CA TYR A 57 9.74 4.09 -22.87
C TYR A 57 10.59 4.96 -21.93
N ILE A 58 10.45 6.28 -22.04
CA ILE A 58 11.08 7.25 -21.16
C ILE A 58 10.02 7.91 -20.30
N ASP A 59 10.09 7.65 -18.99
CA ASP A 59 9.26 8.31 -18.00
C ASP A 59 10.03 9.46 -17.33
N THR A 60 9.66 10.69 -17.66
CA THR A 60 10.27 11.90 -17.09
C THR A 60 9.99 12.05 -15.60
N LEU A 61 8.91 11.48 -15.06
CA LEU A 61 8.65 11.46 -13.61
C LEU A 61 9.70 10.62 -12.90
N SER A 62 9.92 9.40 -13.40
CA SER A 62 10.94 8.49 -12.89
C SER A 62 12.35 9.07 -12.99
N LEU A 63 12.65 9.77 -14.09
CA LEU A 63 13.93 10.48 -14.25
C LEU A 63 14.06 11.65 -13.27
N ALA A 64 13.04 12.50 -13.14
CA ALA A 64 13.06 13.63 -12.22
C ALA A 64 13.30 13.16 -10.77
N ARG A 65 12.61 12.11 -10.32
CA ARG A 65 12.81 11.50 -8.99
C ARG A 65 14.24 11.04 -8.73
N ARG A 66 14.97 10.61 -9.76
CA ARG A 66 16.34 10.10 -9.63
C ARG A 66 17.40 11.19 -9.69
N PHE A 67 17.13 12.28 -10.41
CA PHE A 67 18.14 13.29 -10.76
C PHE A 67 17.80 14.69 -10.23
N MET A 68 16.73 14.83 -9.45
CA MET A 68 16.31 16.09 -8.86
C MET A 68 15.84 15.89 -7.42
N GLU A 69 16.23 16.82 -6.55
CA GLU A 69 15.73 16.92 -5.18
C GLU A 69 14.66 18.01 -5.10
N THR A 70 13.42 17.59 -4.86
CA THR A 70 12.27 18.50 -4.80
C THR A 70 11.14 17.91 -3.96
N ASN A 71 10.29 18.78 -3.43
CA ASN A 71 9.14 18.40 -2.60
C ASN A 71 7.95 17.92 -3.43
N SER A 72 7.93 18.24 -4.73
CA SER A 72 6.92 17.77 -5.67
C SER A 72 7.55 17.45 -7.02
N TYR A 73 7.03 16.39 -7.64
CA TYR A 73 7.42 15.89 -8.95
C TYR A 73 6.28 15.96 -9.97
N LYS A 74 5.19 16.67 -9.68
CA LYS A 74 4.15 16.93 -10.68
C LYS A 74 4.74 17.75 -11.82
N LEU A 75 4.31 17.49 -13.05
CA LEU A 75 4.80 18.19 -14.24
C LEU A 75 4.70 19.72 -14.11
N GLY A 76 3.58 20.24 -13.60
CA GLY A 76 3.39 21.68 -13.36
C GLY A 76 4.37 22.27 -12.36
N ASP A 77 4.52 21.63 -11.20
CA ASP A 77 5.43 22.10 -10.15
C ASP A 77 6.89 22.06 -10.62
N LEU A 78 7.27 21.04 -11.42
CA LEU A 78 8.58 20.95 -12.05
C LEU A 78 8.78 22.05 -13.09
N ALA A 79 7.76 22.32 -13.92
CA ALA A 79 7.81 23.37 -14.93
C ALA A 79 8.01 24.76 -14.30
N GLU A 80 7.27 25.06 -13.23
CA GLU A 80 7.40 26.30 -12.48
C GLU A 80 8.77 26.42 -11.83
N ARG A 81 9.20 25.39 -11.09
CA ARG A 81 10.50 25.36 -10.42
C ARG A 81 11.68 25.57 -11.37
N LEU A 82 11.60 24.97 -12.56
CA LEU A 82 12.65 25.06 -13.57
C LEU A 82 12.51 26.28 -14.48
N SER A 83 11.45 27.09 -14.31
CA SER A 83 11.11 28.21 -15.18
C SER A 83 11.07 27.80 -16.65
N LEU A 84 10.43 26.65 -16.93
CA LEU A 84 10.23 26.15 -18.29
C LEU A 84 9.35 27.14 -19.07
N SER A 85 9.66 27.30 -20.36
CA SER A 85 8.96 28.21 -21.26
C SER A 85 7.52 27.77 -21.53
N GLN A 86 7.25 26.46 -21.49
CA GLN A 86 5.92 25.89 -21.64
C GLN A 86 5.32 25.57 -20.26
N LYS A 87 4.08 26.01 -20.02
CA LYS A 87 3.34 25.67 -18.80
C LYS A 87 2.27 24.62 -19.12
N PRO A 88 2.14 23.56 -18.31
CA PRO A 88 1.08 22.58 -18.51
C PRO A 88 -0.27 23.23 -18.20
N THR A 89 -1.17 23.22 -19.17
CA THR A 89 -2.52 23.82 -19.08
C THR A 89 -3.63 22.76 -19.01
N HIS A 90 -3.26 21.48 -18.82
CA HIS A 90 -4.14 20.32 -19.00
C HIS A 90 -4.65 20.14 -20.44
N ARG A 91 -4.03 20.81 -21.42
CA ARG A 91 -4.19 20.53 -22.84
C ARG A 91 -3.09 19.58 -23.27
N ALA A 92 -3.47 18.52 -24.00
CA ALA A 92 -2.55 17.44 -24.38
C ALA A 92 -1.26 17.96 -25.06
N MET A 93 -1.36 18.94 -25.97
CA MET A 93 -0.19 19.47 -26.66
C MET A 93 0.73 20.31 -25.78
N ASP A 94 0.18 21.09 -24.85
CA ASP A 94 0.96 21.92 -23.93
C ASP A 94 1.71 21.03 -22.94
N ASP A 95 1.05 19.99 -22.43
CA ASP A 95 1.67 19.01 -21.52
C ASP A 95 2.78 18.20 -22.21
N VAL A 96 2.60 17.83 -23.50
CA VAL A 96 3.65 17.22 -24.32
C VAL A 96 4.84 18.17 -24.49
N ALA A 97 4.59 19.44 -24.78
CA ALA A 97 5.64 20.43 -24.96
C ALA A 97 6.44 20.67 -23.66
N THR A 98 5.75 20.79 -22.52
CA THR A 98 6.40 20.88 -21.20
C THR A 98 7.18 19.61 -20.87
N THR A 99 6.63 18.42 -21.16
CA THR A 99 7.33 17.14 -20.93
C THR A 99 8.62 17.06 -21.74
N TRP A 100 8.59 17.50 -23.00
CA TRP A 100 9.77 17.56 -23.86
C TRP A 100 10.83 18.52 -23.34
N GLU A 101 10.42 19.70 -22.87
CA GLU A 101 11.33 20.69 -22.28
C GLU A 101 11.96 20.19 -20.97
N LEU A 102 11.16 19.51 -20.13
CA LEU A 102 11.65 18.84 -18.93
C LEU A 102 12.67 17.75 -19.29
N LEU A 103 12.40 16.93 -20.31
CA LEU A 103 13.35 15.91 -20.76
C LEU A 103 14.67 16.55 -21.21
N LYS A 104 14.63 17.62 -22.01
CA LYS A 104 15.83 18.37 -22.41
C LYS A 104 16.64 18.88 -21.23
N TYR A 105 15.96 19.31 -20.15
CA TYR A 105 16.64 19.72 -18.92
C TYR A 105 17.29 18.55 -18.16
N LEU A 106 16.64 17.38 -18.17
CA LEU A 106 17.08 16.18 -17.47
C LEU A 106 18.25 15.48 -18.19
N VAL A 107 18.26 15.44 -19.53
CA VAL A 107 19.27 14.71 -20.32
C VAL A 107 20.71 15.11 -19.92
N PRO A 108 21.11 16.40 -19.86
CA PRO A 108 22.47 16.77 -19.44
C PRO A 108 22.81 16.38 -18.00
N ARG A 109 21.81 16.28 -17.10
CA ARG A 109 22.00 15.80 -15.72
C ARG A 109 22.21 14.28 -15.69
N ILE A 110 21.48 13.57 -16.53
CA ILE A 110 21.63 12.13 -16.70
C ILE A 110 22.98 11.84 -17.34
N GLU A 111 23.43 12.60 -18.33
CA GLU A 111 24.74 12.38 -18.96
C GLU A 111 25.90 12.63 -17.98
N ARG A 112 25.76 13.63 -17.10
CA ARG A 112 26.74 13.87 -16.03
C ARG A 112 26.88 12.64 -15.14
N GLY A 113 28.11 12.12 -15.06
CA GLY A 113 28.43 10.91 -14.29
C GLY A 113 27.87 9.61 -14.89
N ALA A 114 27.29 9.61 -16.10
CA ALA A 114 26.74 8.38 -16.70
C ALA A 114 27.79 7.29 -16.87
N ALA A 115 29.00 7.65 -17.31
CA ALA A 115 30.11 6.71 -17.49
C ALA A 115 30.59 6.13 -16.16
N GLU A 116 30.59 6.92 -15.08
CA GLU A 116 30.93 6.45 -13.74
C GLU A 116 29.84 5.54 -13.19
N ARG A 117 28.56 5.95 -13.22
CA ARG A 117 27.45 5.10 -12.80
C ARG A 117 27.39 3.79 -13.56
N ARG A 118 27.61 3.80 -14.88
CA ARG A 118 27.70 2.57 -15.68
C ARG A 118 28.84 1.68 -15.20
N ARG A 119 30.03 2.23 -14.95
CA ARG A 119 31.17 1.47 -14.39
C ARG A 119 30.86 0.89 -13.01
N THR A 120 30.28 1.67 -12.10
CA THR A 120 29.89 1.21 -10.76
C THR A 120 28.83 0.10 -10.84
N VAL A 121 27.78 0.29 -11.65
CA VAL A 121 26.74 -0.73 -11.86
C VAL A 121 27.35 -1.98 -12.48
N GLN A 122 28.21 -1.86 -13.51
CA GLN A 122 28.87 -3.01 -14.13
C GLN A 122 29.78 -3.76 -13.15
N ALA A 123 30.54 -3.05 -12.31
CA ALA A 123 31.40 -3.65 -11.30
C ALA A 123 30.59 -4.47 -10.28
N ALA A 124 29.42 -3.97 -9.85
CA ALA A 124 28.54 -4.67 -8.91
C ALA A 124 27.49 -5.58 -9.57
N ALA A 125 27.36 -5.57 -10.91
CA ALA A 125 26.26 -6.22 -11.61
C ALA A 125 26.20 -7.73 -11.33
N HIS A 126 27.35 -8.38 -11.21
CA HIS A 126 27.43 -9.81 -10.93
C HIS A 126 26.80 -10.19 -9.58
N VAL A 127 26.81 -9.30 -8.59
CA VAL A 127 26.19 -9.52 -7.27
C VAL A 127 24.67 -9.54 -7.38
N PHE A 128 24.09 -8.67 -8.22
CA PHE A 128 22.65 -8.52 -8.36
C PHE A 128 22.04 -9.32 -9.50
N ARG A 129 22.84 -9.81 -10.46
CA ARG A 129 22.38 -10.57 -11.62
C ARG A 129 21.51 -11.78 -11.23
N PRO A 130 21.89 -12.63 -10.26
CA PRO A 130 21.05 -13.77 -9.89
C PRO A 130 19.67 -13.33 -9.40
N LEU A 131 19.61 -12.28 -8.57
CA LEU A 131 18.35 -11.73 -8.07
C LEU A 131 17.52 -11.11 -9.21
N ALA A 132 18.14 -10.38 -10.14
CA ALA A 132 17.45 -9.81 -11.28
C ALA A 132 16.83 -10.91 -12.17
N GLU A 133 17.58 -11.96 -12.47
CA GLU A 133 17.11 -13.12 -13.24
C GLU A 133 15.97 -13.85 -12.51
N GLN A 134 16.04 -14.00 -11.19
CA GLN A 134 14.95 -14.55 -10.38
C GLN A 134 13.68 -13.68 -10.45
N ILE A 135 13.82 -12.36 -10.31
CA ILE A 135 12.69 -11.43 -10.41
C ILE A 135 12.08 -11.48 -11.82
N ASP A 136 12.89 -11.48 -12.88
CA ASP A 136 12.39 -11.55 -14.26
C ASP A 136 11.68 -12.88 -14.53
N LYS A 137 12.20 -13.99 -14.00
CA LYS A 137 11.51 -15.28 -14.00
C LYS A 137 10.15 -15.17 -13.32
N TRP A 138 10.06 -14.66 -12.09
CA TRP A 138 8.78 -14.51 -11.40
C TRP A 138 7.81 -13.60 -12.15
N ARG A 139 8.29 -12.52 -12.77
CA ARG A 139 7.48 -11.62 -13.60
C ARG A 139 6.88 -12.34 -14.80
N SER A 140 7.65 -13.17 -15.51
CA SER A 140 7.16 -13.97 -16.63
C SER A 140 6.07 -14.99 -16.22
N LEU A 141 6.08 -15.41 -14.96
CA LEU A 141 5.13 -16.38 -14.41
C LEU A 141 3.85 -15.73 -13.87
N MET A 142 3.83 -14.41 -13.68
CA MET A 142 2.65 -13.68 -13.17
C MET A 142 1.39 -13.88 -14.02
N ALA A 143 1.55 -14.05 -15.33
CA ALA A 143 0.43 -14.30 -16.24
C ALA A 143 -0.01 -15.78 -16.29
N GLN A 144 0.79 -16.69 -15.71
CA GLN A 144 0.61 -18.14 -15.82
C GLN A 144 0.17 -18.78 -14.50
N LEU A 145 0.73 -18.30 -13.38
CA LEU A 145 0.50 -18.86 -12.03
C LEU A 145 -0.55 -18.05 -11.27
N ARG A 146 -1.35 -18.74 -10.46
CA ARG A 146 -2.25 -18.08 -9.50
C ARG A 146 -1.46 -17.38 -8.38
N PRO A 147 -2.01 -16.34 -7.72
CA PRO A 147 -1.30 -15.55 -6.72
C PRO A 147 -0.66 -16.39 -5.61
N TYR A 148 -1.38 -17.37 -5.06
CA TYR A 148 -0.84 -18.24 -4.01
C TYR A 148 0.28 -19.15 -4.52
N GLN A 149 0.24 -19.60 -5.78
CA GLN A 149 1.29 -20.43 -6.38
C GLN A 149 2.55 -19.60 -6.64
N LEU A 150 2.37 -18.37 -7.14
CA LEU A 150 3.46 -17.42 -7.34
C LEU A 150 4.10 -17.06 -6.00
N LEU A 151 3.29 -16.81 -4.96
CA LEU A 151 3.78 -16.53 -3.61
C LEU A 151 4.60 -17.70 -3.05
N ASP A 152 4.12 -18.94 -3.18
CA ASP A 152 4.85 -20.13 -2.75
C ASP A 152 6.21 -20.25 -3.46
N LEU A 153 6.24 -20.01 -4.78
CA LEU A 153 7.47 -20.02 -5.57
C LEU A 153 8.45 -18.94 -5.11
N VAL A 154 7.98 -17.71 -4.87
CA VAL A 154 8.80 -16.59 -4.40
C VAL A 154 9.37 -16.89 -3.02
N LEU A 155 8.57 -17.40 -2.08
CA LEU A 155 9.01 -17.70 -0.71
C LEU A 155 10.10 -18.78 -0.67
N GLU A 156 9.99 -19.78 -1.55
CA GLU A 156 10.98 -20.85 -1.68
C GLU A 156 12.25 -20.35 -2.38
N GLU A 157 12.13 -19.78 -3.59
CA GLU A 157 13.27 -19.40 -4.43
C GLU A 157 14.06 -18.20 -3.90
N SER A 158 13.42 -17.30 -3.15
CA SER A 158 14.10 -16.22 -2.43
C SER A 158 14.87 -16.71 -1.20
N GLY A 159 14.62 -17.94 -0.75
CA GLY A 159 15.17 -18.50 0.48
C GLY A 159 14.51 -17.97 1.76
N LEU A 160 13.42 -17.19 1.67
CA LEU A 160 12.71 -16.65 2.84
C LEU A 160 12.14 -17.76 3.73
N PHE A 161 11.60 -18.83 3.13
CA PHE A 161 11.09 -19.97 3.89
C PHE A 161 12.20 -20.61 4.73
N HIS A 162 13.35 -20.88 4.10
CA HIS A 162 14.53 -21.41 4.78
C HIS A 162 15.07 -20.45 5.85
N HIS A 163 15.11 -19.15 5.58
CA HIS A 163 15.57 -18.13 6.51
C HIS A 163 14.75 -18.12 7.81
N TYR A 164 13.42 -18.25 7.71
CA TYR A 164 12.51 -18.24 8.86
C TYR A 164 12.23 -19.61 9.47
N ARG A 165 12.89 -20.69 9.02
CA ARG A 165 12.62 -22.07 9.45
C ARG A 165 12.66 -22.32 10.98
N ARG A 166 13.35 -21.46 11.75
CA ARG A 166 13.47 -21.55 13.22
C ARG A 166 12.56 -20.58 13.98
N ASP A 167 11.85 -19.70 13.27
CA ASP A 167 10.93 -18.73 13.85
C ASP A 167 9.49 -19.20 13.59
N GLU A 168 8.96 -20.02 14.51
CA GLU A 168 7.62 -20.59 14.40
C GLU A 168 6.54 -19.51 14.25
N LYS A 169 6.72 -18.35 14.89
CA LYS A 169 5.76 -17.26 14.81
C LYS A 169 5.75 -16.67 13.39
N ARG A 170 6.93 -16.46 12.79
CA ARG A 170 7.02 -15.99 11.40
C ARG A 170 6.52 -17.01 10.40
N LEU A 171 6.79 -18.30 10.59
CA LEU A 171 6.25 -19.35 9.74
C LEU A 171 4.72 -19.36 9.78
N ARG A 172 4.11 -19.24 10.97
CA ARG A 172 2.65 -19.11 11.09
C ARG A 172 2.12 -17.89 10.34
N ASN A 173 2.79 -16.74 10.43
CA ASN A 173 2.39 -15.54 9.68
C ASN A 173 2.51 -15.74 8.15
N ILE A 174 3.54 -16.45 7.69
CA ILE A 174 3.71 -16.79 6.27
C ILE A 174 2.59 -17.73 5.81
N ASP A 175 2.27 -18.76 6.58
CA ASP A 175 1.16 -19.66 6.24
C ASP A 175 -0.19 -18.95 6.23
N GLU A 176 -0.41 -18.00 7.14
CA GLU A 176 -1.59 -17.14 7.14
C GLU A 176 -1.67 -16.26 5.87
N LEU A 177 -0.54 -15.69 5.44
CA LEU A 177 -0.45 -14.95 4.18
C LEU A 177 -0.78 -15.84 2.98
N ARG A 178 -0.26 -17.06 2.95
CA ARG A 178 -0.54 -18.06 1.90
C ARG A 178 -2.02 -18.45 1.86
N ASN A 179 -2.63 -18.66 3.01
CA ASN A 179 -4.06 -18.98 3.11
C ASN A 179 -4.93 -17.81 2.64
N THR A 180 -4.59 -16.59 3.06
CA THR A 180 -5.27 -15.37 2.61
C THR A 180 -5.19 -15.22 1.08
N ALA A 181 -4.01 -15.48 0.49
CA ALA A 181 -3.83 -15.45 -0.96
C ALA A 181 -4.69 -16.51 -1.69
N ARG A 182 -4.95 -17.67 -1.08
CA ARG A 182 -5.86 -18.70 -1.63
C ARG A 182 -7.33 -18.32 -1.52
N GLU A 183 -7.73 -17.71 -0.40
CA GLU A 183 -9.12 -17.33 -0.14
C GLU A 183 -9.59 -16.20 -1.06
N ILE A 184 -8.71 -15.24 -1.37
CA ILE A 184 -9.01 -14.10 -2.24
C ILE A 184 -8.95 -14.48 -3.73
N ASP A 185 -8.31 -15.60 -4.07
CA ASP A 185 -8.07 -16.00 -5.45
C ASP A 185 -9.37 -16.35 -6.19
N ASP A 186 -9.94 -15.40 -6.94
CA ASP A 186 -11.09 -15.66 -7.82
C ASP A 186 -10.65 -16.35 -9.12
N ARG A 187 -10.87 -17.66 -9.19
CA ARG A 187 -10.53 -18.52 -10.33
C ARG A 187 -11.20 -18.12 -11.66
N LYS A 188 -12.23 -17.26 -11.62
CA LYS A 188 -12.87 -16.72 -12.83
C LYS A 188 -12.08 -15.57 -13.46
N MET A 189 -11.19 -14.92 -12.70
CA MET A 189 -10.35 -13.83 -13.19
C MET A 189 -9.06 -14.36 -13.83
N PRO A 190 -8.52 -13.69 -14.85
CA PRO A 190 -7.16 -13.94 -15.35
C PRO A 190 -6.11 -13.84 -14.22
N PRO A 191 -5.03 -14.65 -14.22
CA PRO A 191 -4.05 -14.69 -13.13
C PRO A 191 -3.46 -13.33 -12.74
N LEU A 192 -3.14 -12.49 -13.74
CA LEU A 192 -2.59 -11.15 -13.49
C LEU A 192 -3.59 -10.25 -12.74
N GLN A 193 -4.87 -10.28 -13.11
CA GLN A 193 -5.91 -9.50 -12.43
C GLN A 193 -6.17 -10.02 -11.00
N ALA A 194 -6.14 -11.34 -10.82
CA ALA A 194 -6.25 -11.95 -9.49
C ALA A 194 -5.06 -11.53 -8.59
N LEU A 195 -3.86 -11.43 -9.15
CA LEU A 195 -2.67 -10.95 -8.44
C LEU A 195 -2.80 -9.47 -8.07
N GLU A 196 -3.25 -8.62 -9.01
CA GLU A 196 -3.52 -7.20 -8.74
C GLU A 196 -4.56 -7.02 -7.63
N ALA A 197 -5.64 -7.81 -7.65
CA ALA A 197 -6.67 -7.81 -6.61
C ALA A 197 -6.10 -8.21 -5.24
N PHE A 198 -5.26 -9.25 -5.19
CA PHE A 198 -4.58 -9.67 -3.95
C PHE A 198 -3.64 -8.58 -3.40
N VAL A 199 -2.81 -7.98 -4.26
CA VAL A 199 -1.90 -6.89 -3.86
C VAL A 199 -2.68 -5.66 -3.40
N GLY A 200 -3.78 -5.33 -4.09
CA GLY A 200 -4.70 -4.26 -3.70
C GLY A 200 -5.34 -4.52 -2.34
N PHE A 201 -5.82 -5.73 -2.09
CA PHE A 201 -6.32 -6.14 -0.77
C PHE A 201 -5.23 -5.98 0.30
N ALA A 202 -4.04 -6.53 0.08
CA ALA A 202 -2.94 -6.44 1.04
C ALA A 202 -2.54 -4.98 1.38
N ALA A 203 -2.66 -4.06 0.41
CA ALA A 203 -2.39 -2.64 0.61
C ALA A 203 -3.52 -1.90 1.37
N LEU A 204 -4.76 -2.40 1.30
CA LEU A 204 -5.95 -1.77 1.88
C LEU A 204 -6.30 -2.30 3.28
N VAL A 205 -5.94 -3.55 3.59
CA VAL A 205 -6.29 -4.20 4.86
C VAL A 205 -5.67 -3.44 6.03
N ARG A 206 -6.53 -2.85 6.85
CA ARG A 206 -6.17 -2.47 8.22
C ARG A 206 -6.40 -3.68 9.12
N ASN A 207 -5.66 -3.80 10.22
CA ASN A 207 -5.83 -4.88 11.21
C ASN A 207 -7.28 -5.03 11.74
N ILE A 208 -8.14 -4.02 11.55
CA ILE A 208 -9.53 -3.97 11.99
C ILE A 208 -10.48 -4.66 10.99
N ASP A 209 -10.17 -4.64 9.69
CA ASP A 209 -11.07 -5.15 8.64
C ASP A 209 -11.12 -6.69 8.59
N ARG A 210 -10.16 -7.35 9.26
CA ARG A 210 -10.15 -8.81 9.49
C ARG A 210 -11.07 -9.27 10.63
N ILE A 211 -11.70 -8.33 11.36
CA ILE A 211 -12.69 -8.66 12.38
C ILE A 211 -14.02 -8.97 11.67
N ASP A 212 -14.09 -10.16 11.08
CA ASP A 212 -15.36 -10.69 10.59
C ASP A 212 -16.31 -10.90 11.78
N ARG A 213 -17.53 -10.37 11.65
CA ARG A 213 -18.47 -10.12 12.76
C ARG A 213 -19.40 -11.31 13.07
N LYS A 214 -19.12 -12.51 12.56
CA LYS A 214 -19.95 -13.69 12.84
C LYS A 214 -19.19 -14.70 13.71
N ASP A 215 -19.71 -14.91 14.91
CA ASP A 215 -19.39 -15.97 15.88
C ASP A 215 -17.98 -15.97 16.50
N ARG A 216 -17.36 -14.80 16.69
CA ARG A 216 -16.08 -14.68 17.42
C ARG A 216 -16.06 -13.50 18.39
N VAL A 217 -15.30 -13.63 19.47
CA VAL A 217 -15.02 -12.53 20.40
C VAL A 217 -13.87 -11.69 19.85
N ALA A 218 -14.11 -10.40 19.61
CA ALA A 218 -13.08 -9.47 19.17
C ALA A 218 -12.15 -9.10 20.33
N VAL A 219 -10.87 -9.47 20.22
CA VAL A 219 -9.81 -9.05 21.16
C VAL A 219 -8.97 -7.98 20.47
N ILE A 220 -9.20 -6.73 20.83
CA ILE A 220 -8.56 -5.56 20.22
C ILE A 220 -8.09 -4.57 21.28
N THR A 221 -7.13 -3.72 20.92
CA THR A 221 -6.74 -2.60 21.77
C THR A 221 -7.81 -1.50 21.75
N ILE A 222 -7.85 -0.66 22.80
CA ILE A 222 -8.80 0.47 22.86
C ILE A 222 -8.60 1.43 21.66
N HIS A 223 -7.37 1.61 21.21
CA HIS A 223 -7.05 2.39 20.01
C HIS A 223 -7.71 1.83 18.74
N GLN A 224 -7.67 0.51 18.56
CA GLN A 224 -8.31 -0.17 17.43
C GLN A 224 -9.84 -0.16 17.52
N ALA A 225 -10.40 -0.01 18.72
CA ALA A 225 -11.84 0.05 18.91
C ALA A 225 -12.47 1.38 18.51
N LYS A 226 -11.66 2.42 18.22
CA LYS A 226 -12.16 3.75 17.83
C LYS A 226 -13.04 3.64 16.57
N GLY A 227 -14.29 4.08 16.69
CA GLY A 227 -15.28 4.00 15.60
C GLY A 227 -16.03 2.67 15.49
N LEU A 228 -15.69 1.68 16.33
CA LEU A 228 -16.44 0.44 16.48
C LEU A 228 -17.37 0.51 17.70
N GLU A 229 -18.41 -0.30 17.72
CA GLU A 229 -19.33 -0.43 18.84
C GLU A 229 -19.74 -1.90 19.00
N PHE A 230 -19.93 -2.34 20.25
CA PHE A 230 -20.25 -3.72 20.61
C PHE A 230 -21.37 -3.75 21.65
N ASP A 231 -22.25 -4.76 21.61
CA ASP A 231 -23.31 -4.90 22.62
C ASP A 231 -22.74 -5.06 24.03
N VAL A 232 -21.68 -5.86 24.14
CA VAL A 232 -20.98 -6.12 25.39
C VAL A 232 -19.48 -5.87 25.21
N VAL A 233 -18.88 -5.11 26.11
CA VAL A 233 -17.43 -4.83 26.14
C VAL A 233 -16.85 -5.28 27.46
N PHE A 234 -15.71 -5.98 27.40
CA PHE A 234 -14.87 -6.29 28.54
C PHE A 234 -13.58 -5.48 28.42
N MET A 235 -13.30 -4.64 29.40
CA MET A 235 -12.11 -3.81 29.48
C MET A 235 -11.26 -4.23 30.69
N PRO A 236 -10.41 -5.26 30.54
CA PRO A 236 -9.53 -5.72 31.61
C PRO A 236 -8.30 -4.83 31.74
N GLY A 237 -7.63 -4.93 32.89
CA GLY A 237 -6.30 -4.34 33.09
C GLY A 237 -6.31 -2.86 33.49
N LEU A 238 -7.38 -2.37 34.12
CA LEU A 238 -7.42 -1.01 34.66
C LEU A 238 -6.65 -0.90 35.99
N VAL A 239 -5.33 -1.04 35.89
CA VAL A 239 -4.39 -1.04 37.01
C VAL A 239 -3.54 0.23 37.00
N HIS A 240 -3.27 0.79 38.17
CA HIS A 240 -2.41 1.96 38.31
C HIS A 240 -1.01 1.70 37.72
N TYR A 241 -0.53 2.63 36.88
CA TYR A 241 0.68 2.56 36.05
C TYR A 241 0.64 1.64 34.81
N GLU A 242 -0.39 0.81 34.64
CA GLU A 242 -0.66 0.09 33.39
C GLU A 242 -1.67 0.85 32.53
N PHE A 243 -2.70 1.39 33.19
CA PHE A 243 -3.68 2.28 32.60
C PHE A 243 -4.14 3.31 33.64
N PRO A 244 -3.74 4.59 33.58
CA PRO A 244 -2.90 5.17 32.53
C PRO A 244 -1.49 4.61 32.50
N ASN A 245 -0.89 4.57 31.30
CA ASN A 245 0.48 4.11 31.12
C ASN A 245 1.49 4.98 31.92
N TYR A 246 2.41 4.34 32.64
CA TYR A 246 3.44 5.03 33.44
C TYR A 246 4.24 6.08 32.67
N GLY A 247 4.61 5.81 31.41
CA GLY A 247 5.32 6.76 30.56
C GLY A 247 4.51 8.02 30.28
N ALA A 248 3.21 7.85 29.96
CA ALA A 248 2.30 8.98 29.77
C ALA A 248 2.13 9.82 31.05
N MET A 249 2.14 9.17 32.23
CA MET A 249 2.10 9.88 33.52
C MET A 249 3.38 10.70 33.77
N LEU A 250 4.56 10.13 33.51
CA LEU A 250 5.84 10.83 33.70
C LEU A 250 5.99 12.03 32.75
N GLU A 251 5.49 11.91 31.53
CA GLU A 251 5.57 12.96 30.51
C GLU A 251 4.44 14.00 30.61
N GLY A 252 3.57 13.89 31.62
CA GLY A 252 2.43 14.80 31.78
C GLY A 252 1.36 14.69 30.69
N ARG A 253 1.38 13.62 29.88
CA ARG A 253 0.44 13.37 28.77
C ARG A 253 -0.81 12.60 29.21
N ILE A 254 -1.26 12.84 30.44
CA ILE A 254 -2.40 12.11 31.02
C ILE A 254 -3.71 12.35 30.27
N ASP A 255 -3.87 13.52 29.64
CA ASP A 255 -5.06 13.88 28.87
C ASP A 255 -5.34 12.92 27.71
N GLU A 256 -4.30 12.35 27.11
CA GLU A 256 -4.48 11.36 26.04
C GLU A 256 -4.99 10.03 26.58
N GLU A 257 -4.50 9.61 27.76
CA GLU A 257 -5.01 8.42 28.45
C GLU A 257 -6.47 8.59 28.89
N TRP A 258 -6.89 9.81 29.25
CA TRP A 258 -8.29 10.15 29.50
C TRP A 258 -9.15 9.96 28.24
N ARG A 259 -8.66 10.41 27.08
CA ARG A 259 -9.37 10.22 25.81
C ARG A 259 -9.46 8.75 25.45
N ILE A 260 -8.39 7.98 25.65
CA ILE A 260 -8.39 6.53 25.43
C ILE A 260 -9.42 5.86 26.35
N PHE A 261 -9.44 6.22 27.64
CA PHE A 261 -10.44 5.70 28.59
C PHE A 261 -11.86 6.01 28.14
N TYR A 262 -12.14 7.27 27.79
CA TYR A 262 -13.44 7.70 27.27
C TYR A 262 -13.87 6.96 26.00
N VAL A 263 -12.93 6.75 25.06
CA VAL A 263 -13.19 5.93 23.87
C VAL A 263 -13.60 4.53 24.30
N GLY A 264 -12.86 3.88 25.20
CA GLY A 264 -13.18 2.55 25.75
C GLY A 264 -14.57 2.48 26.37
N LEU A 265 -14.93 3.45 27.22
CA LEU A 265 -16.24 3.53 27.86
C LEU A 265 -17.38 3.59 26.83
N THR A 266 -17.18 4.36 25.75
CA THR A 266 -18.21 4.61 24.73
C THR A 266 -18.29 3.53 23.65
N ARG A 267 -17.53 2.43 23.75
CA ARG A 267 -17.64 1.32 22.78
C ARG A 267 -18.80 0.37 23.10
N ALA A 268 -19.28 0.36 24.35
CA ALA A 268 -20.35 -0.53 24.80
C ALA A 268 -21.74 0.06 24.53
N LYS A 269 -22.61 -0.69 23.86
CA LYS A 269 -24.02 -0.31 23.65
C LYS A 269 -24.92 -0.71 24.81
N GLN A 270 -24.69 -1.88 25.41
CA GLN A 270 -25.56 -2.44 26.45
C GLN A 270 -24.82 -2.64 27.77
N LYS A 271 -23.69 -3.36 27.76
CA LYS A 271 -22.96 -3.72 28.99
C LYS A 271 -21.47 -3.46 28.86
N LEU A 272 -20.89 -2.85 29.89
CA LEU A 272 -19.47 -2.64 30.04
C LEU A 272 -18.99 -3.30 31.33
N TYR A 273 -18.05 -4.23 31.20
CA TYR A 273 -17.37 -4.88 32.31
C TYR A 273 -15.94 -4.35 32.39
N ILE A 274 -15.55 -3.85 33.56
CA ILE A 274 -14.22 -3.30 33.80
C ILE A 274 -13.57 -4.11 34.91
N SER A 275 -12.33 -4.56 34.70
CA SER A 275 -11.59 -5.32 35.71
C SER A 275 -10.17 -4.82 35.90
N TRP A 276 -9.64 -5.06 37.10
CA TRP A 276 -8.27 -4.79 37.50
C TRP A 276 -7.79 -5.98 38.35
N HIS A 277 -6.49 -6.10 38.59
CA HIS A 277 -5.92 -7.20 39.37
C HIS A 277 -5.00 -6.67 40.47
N GLU A 278 -5.05 -7.27 41.66
CA GLU A 278 -4.24 -6.87 42.82
C GLU A 278 -2.83 -7.52 42.80
N MET A 279 -2.69 -8.72 42.24
CA MET A 279 -1.43 -9.47 42.29
C MET A 279 -0.81 -9.60 40.90
N ALA A 280 0.36 -8.98 40.70
CA ALA A 280 1.24 -9.27 39.56
C ALA A 280 2.35 -10.28 39.92
N SER A 281 2.75 -10.35 41.21
CA SER A 281 3.76 -11.25 41.79
C SER A 281 3.65 -11.22 43.33
N PRO A 282 4.07 -12.26 44.10
CA PRO A 282 3.89 -12.33 45.56
C PRO A 282 4.42 -11.12 46.36
N GLN A 283 5.39 -10.39 45.82
CA GLN A 283 6.01 -9.23 46.49
C GLN A 283 5.50 -7.85 46.01
N LYS A 284 4.59 -7.76 45.04
CA LYS A 284 4.15 -6.46 44.49
C LYS A 284 2.63 -6.39 44.31
N ARG A 285 1.96 -5.78 45.30
CA ARG A 285 0.54 -5.41 45.20
C ARG A 285 0.35 -4.28 44.19
N ARG A 286 -0.72 -4.36 43.43
CA ARG A 286 -1.16 -3.38 42.43
C ARG A 286 -2.41 -2.68 42.93
N GLU A 287 -2.52 -1.41 42.59
CA GLU A 287 -3.70 -0.59 42.91
C GLU A 287 -4.61 -0.46 41.69
N PRO A 288 -5.92 -0.28 41.89
CA PRO A 288 -6.85 0.04 40.81
C PRO A 288 -6.46 1.35 40.12
N SER A 289 -6.72 1.44 38.82
CA SER A 289 -6.54 2.67 38.05
C SER A 289 -7.27 3.85 38.70
N GLN A 290 -6.61 4.99 38.77
CA GLN A 290 -7.23 6.22 39.25
C GLN A 290 -8.49 6.63 38.47
N PHE A 291 -8.62 6.22 37.21
CA PHE A 291 -9.78 6.53 36.38
C PHE A 291 -11.07 5.84 36.85
N LEU A 292 -10.96 4.73 37.60
CA LEU A 292 -12.12 4.07 38.21
C LEU A 292 -12.82 4.95 39.24
N ARG A 293 -12.11 5.95 39.82
CA ARG A 293 -12.70 6.92 40.75
C ARG A 293 -13.56 7.98 40.05
N LEU A 294 -13.40 8.14 38.74
CA LEU A 294 -14.16 9.10 37.93
C LEU A 294 -15.54 8.56 37.53
N LEU A 295 -15.77 7.25 37.67
CA LEU A 295 -17.03 6.64 37.29
C LEU A 295 -18.13 6.95 38.32
N PRO A 296 -19.36 7.32 37.89
CA PRO A 296 -20.46 7.61 38.79
C PRO A 296 -20.83 6.38 39.63
N ARG A 297 -21.02 6.55 40.95
CA ARG A 297 -21.25 5.42 41.87
C ARG A 297 -22.67 4.85 41.78
N ASP A 298 -23.60 5.63 41.28
CA ASP A 298 -25.03 5.33 41.11
C ASP A 298 -25.31 4.34 39.97
N ILE A 299 -24.41 4.23 38.99
CA ILE A 299 -24.58 3.34 37.83
C ILE A 299 -23.57 2.18 37.80
N VAL A 300 -22.61 2.15 38.72
CA VAL A 300 -21.55 1.12 38.77
C VAL A 300 -21.84 0.11 39.87
N VAL A 301 -22.18 -1.11 39.45
CA VAL A 301 -22.25 -2.27 40.35
C VAL A 301 -20.83 -2.81 40.55
N ARG A 302 -20.35 -2.80 41.80
CA ARG A 302 -19.04 -3.36 42.15
C ARG A 302 -19.23 -4.78 42.66
N SER A 303 -18.52 -5.73 42.06
CA SER A 303 -18.48 -7.13 42.49
C SER A 303 -17.03 -7.57 42.48
N GLY A 304 -16.52 -8.01 43.63
CA GLY A 304 -15.12 -8.37 43.84
C GLY A 304 -14.81 -8.53 45.31
#